data_AF-A0A7W7PJQ9-F1
#
_entry.id   AF-A0A7W7PJQ9-F1
#
_cell.length_a   1.000
_cell.length_b   1.000
_cell.length_c   1.000
_cell.angle_alpha   90.00
_cell.angle_beta   90.00
_cell.angle_gamma   90.00
#
_symmetry.space_group_name_H-M   'P 1'
#
loop_
_entity.id
_entity.type
_entity.pdbx_description
1 polymer ?
#
loop_
_entity_poly.entity_id
_entity_poly.type
_entity_poly.pdbx_seq_one_letter_code
_entity_poly.pdbx_strand_id
1 'polypeptide(L)'
;MIGKVVRDTARDRLGQVMGRVGPRYQLRPINGGREWETTPGDIEALDEATRCDRCTKIKTARAKAHREGRRGTVYGLTVVLSRHLRTEHS
;
A
#
# COMPACT_ATOMS: atom_id res chain seq x y z
N MET A 1 7.18 7.17 6.44
CA MET A 1 6.28 6.94 5.29
C MET A 1 7.01 6.51 4.03
N ILE A 2 8.19 7.03 3.72
CA ILE A 2 9.00 6.57 2.57
C ILE A 2 9.14 5.03 2.59
N GLY A 3 8.94 4.39 1.45
CA GLY A 3 8.95 2.94 1.28
C GLY A 3 7.66 2.22 1.70
N LYS A 4 6.72 2.89 2.40
CA LYS A 4 5.43 2.29 2.75
C LYS A 4 4.48 2.26 1.56
N VAL A 5 3.61 1.26 1.53
CA VAL A 5 2.52 1.18 0.56
C VAL A 5 1.29 1.85 1.15
N VAL A 6 0.76 2.82 0.41
CA VAL A 6 -0.43 3.60 0.77
C VAL A 6 -1.49 3.46 -0.31
N ARG A 7 -2.74 3.67 0.07
CA ARG A 7 -3.85 3.88 -0.84
C ARG A 7 -4.02 5.38 -1.04
N ASP A 8 -3.99 5.83 -2.28
CA ASP A 8 -4.49 7.12 -2.70
C ASP A 8 -6.02 7.02 -2.78
N THR A 9 -6.72 7.62 -1.81
CA THR A 9 -8.19 7.58 -1.71
C THR A 9 -8.85 8.44 -2.78
N ALA A 10 -8.22 9.54 -3.21
CA ALA A 10 -8.73 10.39 -4.27
C ALA A 10 -8.73 9.70 -5.65
N ARG A 11 -7.79 8.76 -5.88
CA ARG A 11 -7.66 8.01 -7.15
C ARG A 11 -8.05 6.53 -7.04
N ASP A 12 -8.49 6.10 -5.86
CA ASP A 12 -8.71 4.70 -5.51
C ASP A 12 -7.53 3.77 -5.88
N ARG A 13 -6.29 4.25 -5.77
CA ARG A 13 -5.10 3.57 -6.33
C ARG A 13 -4.06 3.25 -5.28
N LEU A 14 -3.37 2.13 -5.45
CA LEU A 14 -2.28 1.69 -4.56
C LEU A 14 -0.91 2.13 -5.07
N GLY A 15 -0.12 2.76 -4.22
CA GLY A 15 1.24 3.21 -4.54
C GLY A 15 2.21 3.06 -3.38
N GLN A 16 3.49 2.86 -3.68
CA GLN A 16 4.57 2.96 -2.72
C GLN A 16 5.04 4.41 -2.63
N VAL A 17 5.16 4.92 -1.41
CA VAL A 17 5.68 6.28 -1.17
C VAL A 17 7.17 6.28 -1.50
N MET A 18 7.56 7.02 -2.53
CA MET A 18 8.96 7.19 -2.93
C MET A 18 9.63 8.35 -2.19
N GLY A 19 8.85 9.39 -1.88
CA GLY A 19 9.37 10.70 -1.56
C GLY A 19 8.29 11.66 -1.14
N ARG A 20 8.70 12.82 -0.64
CA ARG A 20 7.85 14.01 -0.56
C ARG A 20 8.39 15.04 -1.54
N VAL A 21 7.52 15.61 -2.37
CA VAL A 21 7.83 16.69 -3.31
C VAL A 21 7.02 17.90 -2.86
N GLY A 22 7.69 18.86 -2.23
CA GLY A 22 7.03 19.99 -1.56
C GLY A 22 6.00 19.53 -0.51
N PRO A 23 4.73 19.95 -0.62
CA PRO A 23 3.66 19.52 0.29
C PRO A 23 3.03 18.16 -0.07
N ARG A 24 3.42 17.52 -1.19
CA ARG A 24 2.80 16.31 -1.74
C ARG A 24 3.68 15.08 -1.56
N TYR A 25 3.09 13.90 -1.52
CA TYR A 25 3.81 12.63 -1.61
C TYR A 25 3.94 12.18 -3.06
N GLN A 26 5.13 11.72 -3.44
CA GLN A 26 5.36 11.05 -4.71
C GLN A 26 5.13 9.55 -4.51
N LEU A 27 4.17 9.00 -5.25
CA LEU A 27 3.82 7.59 -5.24
C LEU A 27 4.27 6.92 -6.53
N ARG A 28 4.78 5.70 -6.39
CA ARG A 28 5.09 4.79 -7.49
C ARG A 28 4.13 3.61 -7.50
N PRO A 29 3.52 3.25 -8.64
CA PRO A 29 2.69 2.07 -8.72
C PRO A 29 3.51 0.80 -8.47
N ILE A 30 2.99 -0.13 -7.68
CA ILE A 30 3.73 -1.35 -7.28
C ILE A 30 4.02 -2.27 -8.47
N ASN A 31 3.12 -2.31 -9.46
CA ASN A 31 3.30 -3.10 -10.69
C ASN A 31 4.12 -2.37 -11.77
N GLY A 32 4.70 -1.21 -11.46
CA GLY A 32 5.29 -0.33 -12.46
C GLY A 32 4.25 0.52 -13.19
N GLY A 33 4.75 1.47 -13.97
CA GLY A 33 3.96 2.53 -14.61
C GLY A 33 4.34 3.91 -14.11
N ARG A 34 3.54 4.91 -14.48
CA ARG A 34 3.83 6.32 -14.21
C ARG A 34 3.64 6.65 -12.73
N GLU A 35 4.65 7.27 -12.13
CA GLU A 35 4.58 7.86 -10.80
C GLU A 35 3.57 9.00 -10.78
N TRP A 36 2.98 9.27 -9.61
CA TRP A 36 2.05 10.39 -9.44
C TRP A 36 2.19 11.02 -8.07
N GLU A 37 1.72 12.26 -7.95
CA GLU A 37 1.72 12.98 -6.70
C GLU A 37 0.33 12.97 -6.06
N THR A 38 0.31 12.86 -4.74
CA THR A 38 -0.93 12.92 -3.95
C THR A 38 -0.75 13.76 -2.70
N THR A 39 -1.84 14.28 -2.14
CA THR A 39 -1.75 15.07 -0.91
C THR A 39 -1.65 14.16 0.32
N PRO A 40 -1.09 14.64 1.44
CA PRO A 40 -1.08 13.91 2.70
C PRO A 40 -2.48 13.52 3.22
N GLY A 41 -3.53 14.27 2.85
CA GLY A 41 -4.90 13.98 3.27
C GLY A 41 -5.57 12.87 2.46
N ASP A 42 -5.07 12.62 1.25
CA ASP A 42 -5.60 11.59 0.34
C ASP A 42 -4.86 10.26 0.46
N ILE A 43 -3.99 10.08 1.46
CA ILE A 43 -3.25 8.84 1.67
C ILE A 43 -3.73 8.09 2.90
N GLU A 44 -4.09 6.83 2.70
CA GLU A 44 -4.37 5.89 3.76
C GLU A 44 -3.25 4.86 3.85
N ALA A 45 -2.59 4.80 5.02
CA ALA A 45 -1.57 3.81 5.29
C ALA A 45 -2.21 2.44 5.55
N LEU A 46 -1.88 1.46 4.70
CA LEU A 46 -2.44 0.10 4.80
C LEU A 46 -1.77 -0.77 5.87
N ASP A 47 -0.74 -0.25 6.54
CA ASP A 47 0.23 -1.06 7.27
C ASP A 47 0.05 -1.05 8.79
N GLU A 48 -0.66 -0.05 9.36
CA GLU A 48 -0.44 0.30 10.77
C GLU A 48 -1.43 -0.31 11.78
N ALA A 49 -2.65 -0.69 11.38
CA ALA A 49 -3.54 -1.45 12.24
C ALA A 49 -3.54 -2.93 11.85
N THR A 50 -3.09 -3.82 12.74
CA THR A 50 -3.37 -5.26 12.63
C THR A 50 -4.71 -5.50 13.30
N ARG A 51 -5.75 -5.76 12.51
CA ARG A 51 -7.14 -5.84 13.00
C ARG A 51 -7.63 -7.27 13.25
N CYS A 52 -6.98 -8.29 12.68
CA CYS A 52 -7.26 -9.71 12.95
C CYS A 52 -6.12 -10.64 12.46
N ASP A 53 -6.23 -11.95 12.73
CA ASP A 53 -5.29 -12.99 12.26
C ASP A 53 -5.12 -13.00 10.73
N ARG A 54 -6.20 -12.82 9.97
CA ARG A 54 -6.14 -12.79 8.50
C ARG A 54 -5.33 -11.61 7.99
N CYS A 55 -5.48 -10.42 8.59
CA CYS A 55 -4.62 -9.26 8.33
C CYS A 55 -3.14 -9.62 8.57
N THR A 56 -2.82 -10.25 9.71
CA THR A 56 -1.45 -10.67 10.05
C THR A 56 -0.88 -11.62 9.01
N LYS A 57 -1.62 -12.66 8.61
CA LYS A 57 -1.19 -13.62 7.59
C LYS A 57 -0.87 -12.95 6.25
N ILE A 58 -1.73 -12.04 5.79
CA ILE A 58 -1.52 -11.30 4.55
C ILE A 58 -0.28 -10.38 4.66
N LYS A 59 -0.12 -9.65 5.79
CA LYS A 59 1.04 -8.80 6.05
C LYS A 59 2.35 -9.59 6.06
N THR A 60 2.40 -10.73 6.75
CA THR A 60 3.57 -11.61 6.81
C THR A 60 3.93 -12.17 5.43
N ALA A 61 2.95 -12.65 4.68
CA ALA A 61 3.15 -13.12 3.31
C ALA A 61 3.68 -12.00 2.40
N ARG A 62 3.16 -10.78 2.56
CA ARG A 62 3.61 -9.60 1.79
C ARG A 62 5.04 -9.23 2.11
N ALA A 63 5.41 -9.21 3.40
CA ALA A 63 6.78 -8.94 3.84
C ALA A 63 7.77 -9.99 3.30
N LYS A 64 7.37 -11.27 3.30
CA LYS A 64 8.17 -12.35 2.68
C LYS A 64 8.36 -12.12 1.17
N ALA A 65 7.27 -11.85 0.44
CA ALA A 65 7.34 -11.57 -1.00
C ALA A 65 8.20 -10.34 -1.32
N HIS A 66 8.18 -9.31 -0.45
CA HIS A 66 9.01 -8.12 -0.60
C HIS A 66 10.51 -8.45 -0.45
N ARG A 67 10.89 -9.24 0.56
CA ARG A 67 12.29 -9.68 0.74
C ARG A 67 12.79 -10.52 -0.44
N GLU A 68 11.90 -11.29 -1.06
CA GLU A 68 12.22 -12.12 -2.22
C GLU A 68 12.12 -11.37 -3.57
N GLY A 69 11.83 -10.07 -3.56
CA GLY A 69 11.73 -9.26 -4.78
C GLY A 69 10.52 -9.59 -5.68
N ARG A 70 9.55 -10.37 -5.19
CA ARG A 70 8.35 -10.82 -5.94
C ARG A 70 7.30 -9.71 -6.04
N ARG A 71 7.58 -8.67 -6.84
CA ARG A 71 6.76 -7.45 -6.96
C ARG A 71 5.28 -7.73 -7.25
N GLY A 72 4.97 -8.63 -8.18
CA GLY A 72 3.58 -9.02 -8.49
C GLY A 72 2.85 -9.67 -7.31
N THR A 73 3.54 -10.48 -6.51
CA THR A 73 2.96 -11.06 -5.28
C THR A 73 2.74 -10.01 -4.20
N VAL A 74 3.67 -9.06 -4.04
CA VAL A 74 3.51 -7.92 -3.11
C VAL A 74 2.27 -7.11 -3.47
N TYR A 75 2.06 -6.84 -4.75
CA TYR A 75 0.86 -6.15 -5.23
C TYR A 75 -0.41 -6.96 -4.93
N GLY A 76 -0.46 -8.22 -5.34
CA GLY A 76 -1.63 -9.08 -5.12
C GLY A 76 -2.03 -9.15 -3.64
N LEU A 77 -1.05 -9.34 -2.75
CA LEU A 77 -1.29 -9.36 -1.30
C LEU A 77 -1.70 -8.00 -0.73
N THR A 78 -1.21 -6.89 -1.30
CA THR A 78 -1.66 -5.54 -0.90
C THR A 78 -3.11 -5.29 -1.31
N VAL A 79 -3.51 -5.71 -2.52
CA VAL A 79 -4.90 -5.63 -2.98
C VAL A 79 -5.81 -6.46 -2.08
N VAL A 80 -5.39 -7.68 -1.75
CA VAL A 80 -6.12 -8.58 -0.84
C VAL A 80 -6.26 -7.96 0.55
N LEU A 81 -5.18 -7.40 1.11
CA LEU A 81 -5.22 -6.70 2.41
C LEU A 81 -6.19 -5.51 2.37
N SER A 82 -6.10 -4.68 1.33
CA SER A 82 -6.96 -3.50 1.19
C SER A 82 -8.43 -3.89 1.09
N ARG A 83 -8.75 -4.92 0.30
CA ARG A 83 -10.13 -5.43 0.18
C ARG A 83 -10.63 -5.96 1.52
N HIS A 84 -9.82 -6.77 2.21
CA HIS A 84 -10.18 -7.37 3.49
C HIS A 84 -10.41 -6.32 4.59
N LEU A 85 -9.56 -5.29 4.67
CA LEU A 85 -9.74 -4.18 5.60
C LEU A 85 -11.07 -3.45 5.38
N ARG A 86 -11.51 -3.29 4.12
CA ARG A 86 -12.80 -2.65 3.82
C ARG A 86 -14.01 -3.51 4.13
N THR A 87 -13.92 -4.82 3.87
CA THR A 87 -15.09 -5.71 4.05
C THR A 87 -15.28 -6.15 5.49
N GLU A 88 -14.19 -6.41 6.22
CA GLU A 88 -14.25 -7.03 7.55
C GLU A 88 -13.97 -6.05 8.69
N HIS A 89 -13.47 -4.84 8.39
CA HIS A 89 -12.99 -3.89 9.39
C HIS A 89 -13.45 -2.45 9.13
N SER A 90 -14.61 -2.28 8.50
CA SER A 90 -15.28 -0.99 8.34
C SER A 90 -15.59 -0.30 9.67
#